data_AF-A0A2G1Z901-F1
#
_entry.id   AF-A0A2G1Z901-F1
#
_cell.length_a   1.000
_cell.length_b   1.000
_cell.length_c   1.000
_cell.angle_alpha   90.00
_cell.angle_beta   90.00
_cell.angle_gamma   90.00
#
_symmetry.space_group_name_H-M   'P 1'
#
loop_
_entity.id
_entity.type
_entity.pdbx_description
1 polymer ?
#
loop_
_entity_poly.entity_id
_entity_poly.type
_entity_poly.pdbx_seq_one_letter_code
_entity_poly.pdbx_strand_id
1 'polypeptide(L)'
;MRSEKITFEGSDGLLAARLDLPVGKPKTYALFAHCFTCSKDIFAASRVAAALTDLGVATLRFDFTGLGQSGGEFENTNFSSNINDLLLAVRYLSENYETPSILIGHSLGGAAVLAAAAELEGEQAIVTIGAPFDPAHVGHHFLDHQQDIEESGEATVNIGGRSFKVKKQFLEDIRGQAQEEHLKNLHKPLLIFHAPLDQTVGINNAANIFGAAKHPKSFISLDGADHLLSRRADAIYVADIIGNWAKRYVPALQEETPKTALKADENSTVVVEAGTSKFAQKIDSTGHPMRADEPFHVGGSNTGPTPYDLLVSGLGACTSMTVRMYADRKKWPLEQVAVRLSHKKIHAEDCAECEGATGKIDQIDKEIELKGDLTTEQKTRLLEIADRCPVHQTLHSHVQINTRLT
;
A
#
# COMPACT_ATOMS: atom_id res chain seq x y z
N MET A 1 -8.32 1.17 2.20
CA MET A 1 -7.70 2.26 1.44
C MET A 1 -8.71 3.37 1.21
N ARG A 2 -8.35 4.61 1.56
CA ARG A 2 -9.10 5.83 1.23
C ARG A 2 -8.27 6.63 0.23
N SER A 3 -8.90 7.20 -0.80
CA SER A 3 -8.19 8.00 -1.82
C SER A 3 -8.79 9.39 -1.87
N GLU A 4 -7.95 10.41 -1.69
CA GLU A 4 -8.36 11.82 -1.67
C GLU A 4 -7.95 12.50 -2.97
N LYS A 5 -8.83 13.35 -3.50
CA LYS A 5 -8.48 14.22 -4.64
C LYS A 5 -7.84 15.48 -4.07
N ILE A 6 -6.69 15.83 -4.63
CA ILE A 6 -5.88 16.98 -4.22
C ILE A 6 -5.63 17.85 -5.44
N THR A 7 -5.47 19.14 -5.21
CA THR A 7 -5.00 20.09 -6.23
C THR A 7 -3.98 21.02 -5.58
N PHE A 8 -2.88 21.29 -6.27
CA PHE A 8 -1.83 22.21 -5.81
C PHE A 8 -1.20 22.98 -6.98
N GLU A 9 -0.44 24.03 -6.70
CA GLU A 9 0.22 24.83 -7.73
C GLU A 9 1.39 24.07 -8.38
N GLY A 10 1.39 24.03 -9.71
CA GLY A 10 2.47 23.50 -10.56
C GLY A 10 3.31 24.61 -11.21
N SER A 11 4.20 24.19 -12.11
CA SER A 11 5.03 25.10 -12.90
C SER A 11 4.23 26.01 -13.83
N ASP A 12 3.14 25.50 -14.41
CA ASP A 12 2.23 26.27 -15.27
C ASP A 12 0.77 25.82 -15.07
N GLY A 13 0.18 26.28 -13.97
CA GLY A 13 -1.21 26.00 -13.61
C GLY A 13 -1.36 25.03 -12.44
N LEU A 14 -2.59 24.61 -12.17
CA LEU A 14 -2.90 23.71 -11.05
C LEU A 14 -2.66 22.25 -11.43
N LEU A 15 -1.94 21.51 -10.60
CA LEU A 15 -1.74 20.07 -10.75
C LEU A 15 -2.82 19.29 -10.02
N ALA A 16 -3.43 18.34 -10.71
CA ALA A 16 -4.38 17.41 -10.15
C ALA A 16 -3.66 16.18 -9.59
N ALA A 17 -4.00 15.82 -8.36
CA ALA A 17 -3.37 14.73 -7.65
C ALA A 17 -4.37 13.84 -6.90
N ARG A 18 -3.87 12.67 -6.52
CA ARG A 18 -4.54 11.63 -5.75
C ARG A 18 -3.63 11.21 -4.62
N LEU A 19 -4.08 11.38 -3.38
CA LEU A 19 -3.40 10.86 -2.19
C LEU A 19 -4.10 9.58 -1.73
N ASP A 20 -3.37 8.48 -1.87
CA ASP A 20 -3.82 7.15 -1.50
C ASP A 20 -3.35 6.84 -0.07
N LEU A 21 -4.29 6.68 0.86
CA LEU A 21 -4.04 6.55 2.30
C LEU A 21 -4.24 5.09 2.78
N PRO A 22 -3.31 4.59 3.63
CA PRO A 22 -3.48 3.34 4.35
C PRO A 22 -4.65 3.40 5.33
N VAL A 23 -5.03 2.24 5.85
CA VAL A 23 -5.96 2.19 6.98
C VAL A 23 -5.22 2.67 8.24
N GLY A 24 -5.73 3.73 8.86
CA GLY A 24 -5.11 4.36 10.01
C GLY A 24 -4.08 5.44 9.64
N LYS A 25 -3.19 5.78 10.58
CA LYS A 25 -2.14 6.79 10.35
C LYS A 25 -1.07 6.22 9.40
N PRO A 26 -0.66 6.94 8.34
CA PRO A 26 0.47 6.54 7.51
C PRO A 26 1.75 6.39 8.33
N LYS A 27 2.53 5.34 8.04
CA LYS A 27 3.89 5.18 8.58
C LYS A 27 4.85 6.16 7.93
N THR A 28 4.68 6.42 6.64
CA THR A 28 5.48 7.36 5.85
C THR A 28 4.73 7.73 4.58
N TYR A 29 5.29 8.66 3.81
CA TYR A 29 4.75 9.14 2.54
C TYR A 29 5.70 8.82 1.38
N ALA A 30 5.11 8.48 0.25
CA ALA A 30 5.77 8.32 -1.02
C ALA A 30 5.19 9.31 -2.04
N LEU A 31 6.06 9.84 -2.90
CA LEU A 31 5.63 10.53 -4.11
C LEU A 31 5.85 9.58 -5.29
N PHE A 32 4.84 9.40 -6.13
CA PHE A 32 4.94 8.59 -7.33
C PHE A 32 4.65 9.42 -8.59
N ALA A 33 5.74 9.83 -9.24
CA ALA A 33 5.77 10.43 -10.58
C ALA A 33 5.59 9.34 -11.65
N HIS A 34 4.37 9.16 -12.14
CA HIS A 34 4.10 8.20 -13.19
C HIS A 34 4.50 8.71 -14.58
N CYS A 35 4.42 7.85 -15.60
CA CYS A 35 4.80 8.19 -16.96
C CYS A 35 4.08 9.47 -17.48
N PHE A 36 4.78 10.20 -18.37
CA PHE A 36 4.38 11.49 -18.94
C PHE A 36 3.25 11.43 -19.94
N THR A 37 2.81 10.25 -20.33
CA THR A 37 1.78 10.09 -21.40
C THR A 37 0.55 9.37 -20.87
N CYS A 38 0.47 9.36 -19.56
CA CYS A 38 -0.19 8.38 -18.77
C CYS A 38 -0.97 9.19 -17.72
N SER A 39 -2.29 9.08 -17.70
CA SER A 39 -3.05 9.73 -16.62
C SER A 39 -2.80 9.00 -15.29
N LYS A 40 -3.01 9.70 -14.18
CA LYS A 40 -3.01 9.15 -12.82
C LYS A 40 -3.92 7.93 -12.67
N ASP A 41 -4.85 7.71 -13.59
CA ASP A 41 -5.77 6.56 -13.55
C ASP A 41 -5.18 5.31 -14.24
N ILE A 42 -3.87 5.31 -14.55
CA ILE A 42 -3.22 4.10 -15.03
C ILE A 42 -3.14 3.02 -13.96
N PHE A 43 -3.46 1.81 -14.42
CA PHE A 43 -3.51 0.62 -13.61
C PHE A 43 -2.20 0.38 -12.84
N ALA A 44 -1.03 0.61 -13.43
CA ALA A 44 0.24 0.41 -12.74
C ALA A 44 0.41 1.34 -11.54
N ALA A 45 0.35 2.66 -11.75
CA ALA A 45 0.58 3.63 -10.69
C ALA A 45 -0.45 3.51 -9.57
N SER A 46 -1.73 3.33 -9.92
CA SER A 46 -2.80 3.12 -8.94
C SER A 46 -2.67 1.79 -8.18
N ARG A 47 -2.26 0.69 -8.84
CA ARG A 47 -2.08 -0.62 -8.18
C ARG A 47 -0.86 -0.66 -7.28
N VAL A 48 0.27 -0.08 -7.71
CA VAL A 48 1.46 0.04 -6.88
C VAL A 48 1.16 0.89 -5.65
N ALA A 49 0.54 2.07 -5.82
CA ALA A 49 0.12 2.90 -4.70
C ALA A 49 -0.84 2.16 -3.76
N ALA A 50 -1.84 1.45 -4.29
CA ALA A 50 -2.75 0.64 -3.48
C ALA A 50 -2.03 -0.43 -2.66
N ALA A 51 -1.13 -1.19 -3.28
CA ALA A 51 -0.37 -2.21 -2.56
C ALA A 51 0.61 -1.59 -1.53
N LEU A 52 1.18 -0.42 -1.80
CA LEU A 52 1.97 0.34 -0.81
C LEU A 52 1.12 0.79 0.40
N THR A 53 -0.18 1.08 0.20
CA THR A 53 -1.06 1.38 1.35
C THR A 53 -1.25 0.18 2.28
N ASP A 54 -1.20 -1.05 1.77
CA ASP A 54 -1.25 -2.25 2.62
C ASP A 54 0.02 -2.40 3.49
N LEU A 55 1.11 -1.75 3.08
CA LEU A 55 2.39 -1.68 3.81
C LEU A 55 2.48 -0.43 4.72
N GLY A 56 1.41 0.36 4.82
CA GLY A 56 1.33 1.56 5.65
C GLY A 56 1.94 2.81 5.02
N VAL A 57 2.24 2.80 3.72
CA VAL A 57 2.80 3.96 3.00
C VAL A 57 1.67 4.74 2.33
N ALA A 58 1.51 6.02 2.69
CA ALA A 58 0.63 6.91 1.93
C ALA A 58 1.32 7.33 0.63
N THR A 59 0.64 7.32 -0.50
CA THR A 59 1.26 7.60 -1.80
C THR A 59 0.55 8.73 -2.53
N LEU A 60 1.25 9.84 -2.79
CA LEU A 60 0.75 10.90 -3.66
C LEU A 60 1.11 10.59 -5.10
N ARG A 61 0.12 10.64 -5.99
CA ARG A 61 0.28 10.55 -7.44
C ARG A 61 -0.30 11.81 -8.06
N PHE A 62 0.35 12.39 -9.05
CA PHE A 62 -0.11 13.61 -9.68
C PHE A 62 0.08 13.54 -11.20
N ASP A 63 -0.84 14.18 -11.92
CA ASP A 63 -0.67 14.43 -13.35
C ASP A 63 0.29 15.62 -13.52
N PHE A 64 1.35 15.50 -14.33
CA PHE A 64 2.21 16.65 -14.65
C PHE A 64 1.43 17.74 -15.40
N THR A 65 2.00 18.94 -15.47
CA THR A 65 1.43 20.06 -16.23
C THR A 65 1.00 19.63 -17.64
N GLY A 66 -0.21 20.01 -18.05
CA GLY A 66 -0.77 19.70 -19.37
C GLY A 66 -1.23 18.25 -19.57
N LEU A 67 -1.19 17.41 -18.53
CA LEU A 67 -1.63 16.02 -18.59
C LEU A 67 -2.86 15.78 -17.72
N GLY A 68 -3.68 14.81 -18.13
CA GLY A 68 -4.76 14.26 -17.31
C GLY A 68 -5.76 15.33 -16.88
N GLN A 69 -5.83 15.59 -15.57
CA GLN A 69 -6.70 16.60 -14.97
C GLN A 69 -5.95 17.86 -14.53
N SER A 70 -4.63 17.92 -14.75
CA SER A 70 -3.83 19.12 -14.48
C SER A 70 -4.08 20.19 -15.53
N GLY A 71 -4.02 21.45 -15.10
CA GLY A 71 -4.04 22.61 -15.97
C GLY A 71 -2.74 22.77 -16.76
N GLY A 72 -2.69 23.84 -17.56
CA GLY A 72 -1.59 24.13 -18.48
C GLY A 72 -1.73 23.39 -19.81
N GLU A 73 -0.81 23.66 -20.72
CA GLU A 73 -0.74 23.02 -22.03
C GLU A 73 0.56 22.21 -22.15
N PHE A 74 0.46 20.91 -22.40
CA PHE A 74 1.64 20.04 -22.50
C PHE A 74 2.64 20.54 -23.56
N GLU A 75 2.11 21.14 -24.64
CA GLU A 75 2.91 21.73 -25.72
C GLU A 75 3.87 22.84 -25.26
N ASN A 76 3.59 23.47 -24.12
CA ASN A 76 4.40 24.54 -23.55
C ASN A 76 5.34 24.06 -22.44
N THR A 77 5.24 22.79 -22.04
CA THR A 77 6.08 22.19 -21.00
C THR A 77 7.43 21.72 -21.55
N ASN A 78 8.38 21.53 -20.65
CA ASN A 78 9.68 20.90 -20.90
C ASN A 78 10.05 19.96 -19.74
N PHE A 79 11.14 19.22 -19.88
CA PHE A 79 11.54 18.24 -18.86
C PHE A 79 11.92 18.92 -17.54
N SER A 80 12.56 20.09 -17.60
CA SER A 80 12.87 20.94 -16.46
C SER A 80 11.61 21.43 -15.73
N SER A 81 10.54 21.82 -16.45
CA SER A 81 9.27 22.19 -15.82
C SER A 81 8.62 20.99 -15.14
N ASN A 82 8.83 19.78 -15.66
CA ASN A 82 8.34 18.57 -15.03
C ASN A 82 9.14 18.18 -13.78
N ILE A 83 10.46 18.38 -13.78
CA ILE A 83 11.28 18.30 -12.57
C ILE A 83 10.73 19.29 -11.53
N ASN A 84 10.43 20.53 -11.94
CA ASN A 84 9.86 21.54 -11.04
C ASN A 84 8.47 21.14 -10.50
N ASP A 85 7.59 20.57 -11.32
CA ASP A 85 6.29 20.03 -10.86
C ASP A 85 6.47 18.96 -9.76
N LEU A 86 7.48 18.09 -9.92
CA LEU A 86 7.82 17.07 -8.94
C LEU A 86 8.32 17.70 -7.63
N LEU A 87 9.22 18.69 -7.72
CA LEU A 87 9.69 19.43 -6.55
C LEU A 87 8.54 20.14 -5.82
N LEU A 88 7.60 20.73 -6.57
CA LEU A 88 6.38 21.33 -6.02
C LEU A 88 5.47 20.30 -5.34
N ALA A 89 5.37 19.08 -5.89
CA ALA A 89 4.63 17.99 -5.26
C ALA A 89 5.29 17.51 -3.95
N VAL A 90 6.63 17.43 -3.90
CA VAL A 90 7.39 17.13 -2.67
C VAL A 90 7.17 18.23 -1.63
N ARG A 91 7.21 19.49 -2.05
CA ARG A 91 6.95 20.64 -1.19
C ARG A 91 5.52 20.60 -0.63
N TYR A 92 4.53 20.37 -1.48
CA TYR A 92 3.14 20.27 -1.07
C TYR A 92 2.94 19.19 0.00
N LEU A 93 3.51 17.99 -0.18
CA LEU A 93 3.48 16.94 0.84
C LEU A 93 4.15 17.39 2.14
N SER A 94 5.31 18.05 2.05
CA SER A 94 6.07 18.50 3.21
C SER A 94 5.31 19.57 4.02
N GLU A 95 4.59 20.48 3.36
CA GLU A 95 3.86 21.57 4.01
C GLU A 95 2.51 21.12 4.60
N ASN A 96 1.84 20.16 3.98
CA ASN A 96 0.47 19.74 4.36
C ASN A 96 0.41 18.40 5.10
N TYR A 97 1.46 17.58 4.98
CA TYR A 97 1.53 16.23 5.54
C TYR A 97 2.92 15.97 6.15
N GLU A 98 3.74 15.17 5.49
CA GLU A 98 5.12 14.85 5.88
C GLU A 98 5.95 14.74 4.60
N THR A 99 7.23 15.11 4.69
CA THR A 99 8.16 15.00 3.56
C THR A 99 8.24 13.54 3.09
N PRO A 100 8.05 13.28 1.78
CA PRO A 100 8.06 11.92 1.27
C PRO A 100 9.44 11.28 1.50
N SER A 101 9.47 10.15 2.20
CA SER A 101 10.68 9.36 2.41
C SER A 101 11.00 8.44 1.22
N ILE A 102 10.07 8.29 0.28
CA ILE A 102 10.22 7.47 -0.91
C ILE A 102 9.82 8.28 -2.15
N LEU A 103 10.69 8.32 -3.16
CA LEU A 103 10.37 8.87 -4.48
C LEU A 103 10.36 7.75 -5.50
N ILE A 104 9.24 7.59 -6.18
CA ILE A 104 9.01 6.53 -7.17
C ILE A 104 8.77 7.19 -8.52
N GLY A 105 9.49 6.75 -9.54
CA GLY A 105 9.32 7.23 -10.90
C GLY A 105 9.17 6.10 -11.90
N HIS A 106 8.20 6.21 -12.80
CA HIS A 106 7.96 5.24 -13.86
C HIS A 106 8.21 5.84 -15.25
N SER A 107 8.90 5.10 -16.11
CA SER A 107 9.29 5.55 -17.46
C SER A 107 10.06 6.87 -17.38
N LEU A 108 9.72 7.87 -18.20
CA LEU A 108 10.28 9.22 -18.12
C LEU A 108 10.13 9.86 -16.72
N GLY A 109 9.08 9.52 -15.95
CA GLY A 109 8.93 9.96 -14.55
C GLY A 109 10.06 9.43 -13.64
N GLY A 110 10.64 8.28 -13.99
CA GLY A 110 11.85 7.74 -13.37
C GLY A 110 13.08 8.61 -13.62
N ALA A 111 13.25 9.11 -14.84
CA ALA A 111 14.33 10.05 -15.12
C ALA A 111 14.14 11.38 -14.37
N ALA A 112 12.91 11.90 -14.34
CA ALA A 112 12.57 13.13 -13.60
C ALA A 112 12.81 12.97 -12.09
N VAL A 113 12.44 11.83 -11.49
CA VAL A 113 12.74 11.52 -10.08
C VAL A 113 14.23 11.49 -9.82
N LEU A 114 15.03 10.87 -10.70
CA LEU A 114 16.48 10.81 -10.54
C LEU A 114 17.13 12.20 -10.61
N ALA A 115 16.67 13.06 -11.52
CA ALA A 115 17.14 14.44 -11.63
C ALA A 115 16.74 15.26 -10.40
N ALA A 116 15.45 15.26 -10.04
CA ALA A 116 14.93 15.99 -8.88
C ALA A 116 15.55 15.51 -7.55
N ALA A 117 15.81 14.20 -7.41
CA ALA A 117 16.38 13.65 -6.20
C ALA A 117 17.80 14.15 -5.91
N ALA A 118 18.55 14.59 -6.92
CA ALA A 118 19.86 15.20 -6.75
C ALA A 118 19.78 16.62 -6.15
N GLU A 119 18.64 17.31 -6.31
CA GLU A 119 18.40 18.68 -5.79
C GLU A 119 17.72 18.69 -4.42
N LEU A 120 17.04 17.60 -4.06
CA LEU A 120 16.32 17.51 -2.80
C LEU A 120 17.26 17.28 -1.62
N GLU A 121 17.10 18.06 -0.56
CA GLU A 121 17.68 17.75 0.74
C GLU A 121 16.92 16.57 1.39
N GLY A 122 17.63 15.75 2.17
CA GLY A 122 17.07 14.61 2.91
C GLY A 122 17.48 13.23 2.40
N GLU A 123 17.03 12.20 3.11
CA GLU A 123 17.44 10.80 2.92
C GLU A 123 16.35 9.98 2.20
N GLN A 124 15.81 10.48 1.08
CA GLN A 124 14.77 9.76 0.36
C GLN A 124 15.30 8.47 -0.27
N ALA A 125 14.54 7.39 -0.16
CA ALA A 125 14.78 6.17 -0.91
C ALA A 125 14.22 6.32 -2.33
N ILE A 126 15.05 6.12 -3.34
CA ILE A 126 14.72 6.37 -4.75
C ILE A 126 14.38 5.07 -5.45
N VAL A 127 13.28 5.06 -6.19
CA VAL A 127 12.80 3.90 -6.95
C VAL A 127 12.52 4.32 -8.39
N THR A 128 13.06 3.56 -9.34
CA THR A 128 12.75 3.71 -10.76
C THR A 128 12.14 2.43 -11.32
N ILE A 129 11.17 2.58 -12.22
CA ILE A 129 10.49 1.46 -12.90
C ILE A 129 10.52 1.74 -14.41
N GLY A 130 11.22 0.91 -15.18
CA GLY A 130 11.31 1.06 -16.63
C GLY A 130 11.91 2.41 -17.04
N ALA A 131 12.79 2.98 -16.22
CA ALA A 131 13.29 4.34 -16.43
C ALA A 131 14.38 4.38 -17.50
N PRO A 132 14.38 5.41 -18.35
CA PRO A 132 15.48 5.64 -19.28
C PRO A 132 16.69 6.24 -18.57
N PHE A 133 17.88 5.86 -19.02
CA PHE A 133 19.15 6.46 -18.58
C PHE A 133 19.39 7.80 -19.24
N ASP A 134 19.10 7.89 -20.53
CA ASP A 134 19.20 9.14 -21.28
C ASP A 134 17.79 9.49 -21.79
N PRO A 135 17.14 10.54 -21.24
CA PRO A 135 15.81 10.93 -21.65
C PRO A 135 15.75 11.37 -23.14
N ALA A 136 16.89 11.66 -23.77
CA ALA A 136 16.96 11.98 -25.21
C ALA A 136 16.82 10.74 -26.09
N HIS A 137 17.10 9.55 -25.54
CA HIS A 137 17.14 8.28 -26.26
C HIS A 137 15.93 7.36 -25.96
N VAL A 138 14.86 7.89 -25.34
CA VAL A 138 13.69 7.12 -24.83
C VAL A 138 12.74 6.63 -25.92
N GLY A 139 13.18 6.69 -27.17
CA GLY A 139 12.93 5.57 -28.06
C GLY A 139 12.61 5.96 -29.48
N HIS A 140 12.47 4.91 -30.28
CA HIS A 140 12.02 4.91 -31.67
C HIS A 140 10.81 5.85 -31.90
N HIS A 141 9.93 6.05 -30.91
CA HIS A 141 8.78 6.96 -31.00
C HIS A 141 9.11 8.45 -31.09
N PHE A 142 10.17 8.91 -30.41
CA PHE A 142 10.68 10.28 -30.61
C PHE A 142 11.64 10.33 -31.79
N LEU A 143 12.45 9.28 -32.00
CA LEU A 143 13.42 9.19 -33.09
C LEU A 143 12.75 9.27 -34.46
N ASP A 144 11.59 8.62 -34.67
CA ASP A 144 10.84 8.64 -35.93
C ASP A 144 10.35 10.04 -36.31
N HIS A 145 10.16 10.92 -35.32
CA HIS A 145 9.74 12.32 -35.52
C HIS A 145 10.84 13.31 -35.14
N GLN A 146 12.04 12.86 -34.77
CA GLN A 146 13.09 13.74 -34.28
C GLN A 146 13.54 14.68 -35.39
N GLN A 147 13.67 14.16 -36.61
CA GLN A 147 13.98 14.97 -37.78
C GLN A 147 12.89 16.02 -38.03
N ASP A 148 11.61 15.63 -37.95
CA ASP A 148 10.48 16.55 -38.10
C ASP A 148 10.53 17.66 -37.03
N ILE A 149 10.79 17.32 -35.75
CA ILE A 149 10.89 18.28 -34.65
C ILE A 149 12.10 19.21 -34.84
N GLU A 150 13.23 18.69 -35.30
CA GLU A 150 14.45 19.46 -35.51
C GLU A 150 14.33 20.46 -36.67
N GLU A 151 13.63 20.08 -37.75
CA GLU A 151 13.41 20.87 -38.96
C GLU A 151 12.25 21.87 -38.83
N SER A 152 11.10 21.45 -38.29
CA SER A 152 9.88 22.26 -38.22
C SER A 152 9.65 22.94 -36.87
N GLY A 153 10.42 22.58 -35.84
CA GLY A 153 10.33 23.13 -34.49
C GLY A 153 9.34 22.43 -33.56
N GLU A 154 8.49 21.56 -34.09
CA GLU A 154 7.51 20.77 -33.32
C GLU A 154 7.01 19.55 -34.12
N ALA A 155 6.59 18.48 -33.44
CA ALA A 155 5.89 17.37 -34.10
C ALA A 155 4.86 16.73 -33.17
N THR A 156 3.92 16.00 -33.76
CA THR A 156 2.96 15.19 -33.00
C THR A 156 3.53 13.79 -32.81
N VAL A 157 3.83 13.41 -31.58
CA VAL A 157 4.35 12.09 -31.22
C VAL A 157 3.27 11.25 -30.54
N ASN A 158 3.25 9.95 -30.82
CA ASN A 158 2.37 9.02 -30.13
C ASN A 158 3.15 8.28 -29.05
N ILE A 159 2.74 8.42 -27.79
CA ILE A 159 3.37 7.74 -26.67
C ILE A 159 2.29 7.10 -25.80
N GLY A 160 2.39 5.78 -25.59
CA GLY A 160 1.39 5.04 -24.81
C GLY A 160 -0.03 5.06 -25.40
N GLY A 161 -0.17 5.28 -26.72
CA GLY A 161 -1.45 5.28 -27.43
C GLY A 161 -2.16 6.65 -27.48
N ARG A 162 -1.50 7.74 -27.06
CA ARG A 162 -2.01 9.10 -27.12
C ARG A 162 -1.05 10.00 -27.90
N SER A 163 -1.62 10.91 -28.69
CA SER A 163 -0.87 11.88 -29.48
C SER A 163 -0.63 13.16 -28.69
N PHE A 164 0.62 13.62 -28.65
CA PHE A 164 1.04 14.86 -27.99
C PHE A 164 1.85 15.70 -28.96
N LYS A 165 1.66 17.01 -28.93
CA LYS A 165 2.53 17.94 -29.64
C LYS A 165 3.76 18.23 -28.80
N VAL A 166 4.94 17.97 -29.34
CA VAL A 166 6.22 18.17 -28.67
C VAL A 166 7.04 19.17 -29.46
N LYS A 167 7.48 20.23 -28.78
CA LYS A 167 8.34 21.27 -29.35
C LYS A 167 9.82 20.89 -29.26
N LYS A 168 10.64 21.45 -30.14
CA LYS A 168 12.10 21.27 -30.16
C LYS A 168 12.75 21.61 -28.82
N GLN A 169 12.23 22.60 -28.10
CA GLN A 169 12.71 22.96 -26.76
C GLN A 169 12.73 21.78 -25.79
N PHE A 170 11.75 20.86 -25.90
CA PHE A 170 11.63 19.70 -25.01
C PHE A 170 12.79 18.74 -25.24
N LEU A 171 13.15 18.50 -26.51
CA LEU A 171 14.28 17.65 -26.87
C LEU A 171 15.62 18.28 -26.48
N GLU A 172 15.78 19.59 -26.67
CA GLU A 172 16.99 20.32 -26.30
C GLU A 172 17.20 20.31 -24.77
N ASP A 173 16.12 20.57 -24.01
CA ASP A 173 16.13 20.55 -22.55
C ASP A 173 16.45 19.15 -22.00
N ILE A 174 15.85 18.12 -22.59
CA ILE A 174 16.16 16.72 -22.28
C ILE A 174 17.63 16.37 -22.54
N ARG A 175 18.20 16.78 -23.69
CA ARG A 175 19.62 16.56 -24.02
C ARG A 175 20.56 17.28 -23.06
N GLY A 176 20.10 18.39 -22.50
CA GLY A 176 20.84 19.17 -21.50
C GLY A 176 20.90 18.51 -20.12
N GLN A 177 20.10 17.48 -19.85
CA GLN A 177 20.08 16.82 -18.54
C GLN A 177 21.27 15.89 -18.38
N ALA A 178 22.18 16.23 -17.47
CA ALA A 178 23.36 15.44 -17.16
C ALA A 178 23.01 14.25 -16.24
N GLN A 179 22.21 13.30 -16.72
CA GLN A 179 21.71 12.18 -15.91
C GLN A 179 22.84 11.39 -15.22
N GLU A 180 23.95 11.19 -15.92
CA GLU A 180 25.12 10.51 -15.36
C GLU A 180 25.70 11.27 -14.15
N GLU A 181 25.73 12.60 -14.19
CA GLU A 181 26.19 13.44 -13.09
C GLU A 181 25.21 13.39 -11.91
N HIS A 182 23.90 13.51 -12.17
CA HIS A 182 22.87 13.35 -11.15
C HIS A 182 23.00 12.00 -10.42
N LEU A 183 23.23 10.91 -11.16
CA LEU A 183 23.41 9.57 -10.59
C LEU A 183 24.70 9.42 -9.77
N LYS A 184 25.82 10.01 -10.24
CA LYS A 184 27.11 10.01 -9.51
C LYS A 184 27.03 10.76 -8.18
N ASN A 185 26.18 11.78 -8.11
CA ASN A 185 26.01 12.67 -6.97
C ASN A 185 24.72 12.41 -6.18
N LEU A 186 23.95 11.36 -6.52
CA LEU A 186 22.65 11.09 -5.92
C LEU A 186 22.72 10.88 -4.40
N HIS A 187 23.77 10.19 -3.92
CA HIS A 187 24.03 9.91 -2.50
C HIS A 187 22.84 9.35 -1.68
N LYS A 188 21.86 8.75 -2.37
CA LYS A 188 20.64 8.17 -1.80
C LYS A 188 20.47 6.72 -2.23
N PRO A 189 19.79 5.88 -1.43
CA PRO A 189 19.49 4.50 -1.80
C PRO A 189 18.68 4.44 -3.10
N LEU A 190 19.11 3.60 -4.05
CA LEU A 190 18.45 3.46 -5.35
C LEU A 190 18.00 2.02 -5.61
N LEU A 191 16.74 1.84 -5.96
CA LEU A 191 16.16 0.58 -6.43
C LEU A 191 15.66 0.73 -7.86
N ILE A 192 16.19 -0.10 -8.76
CA ILE A 192 15.87 -0.06 -10.19
C ILE A 192 15.06 -1.31 -10.54
N PHE A 193 13.85 -1.12 -11.06
CA PHE A 193 13.04 -2.16 -11.66
C PHE A 193 13.04 -2.02 -13.17
N HIS A 194 13.24 -3.12 -13.89
CA HIS A 194 13.18 -3.09 -15.35
C HIS A 194 12.90 -4.47 -15.92
N ALA A 195 12.06 -4.54 -16.96
CA ALA A 195 11.78 -5.80 -17.65
C ALA A 195 12.82 -6.04 -18.75
N PRO A 196 13.41 -7.24 -18.85
CA PRO A 196 14.32 -7.60 -19.94
C PRO A 196 13.65 -7.57 -21.33
N LEU A 197 12.32 -7.73 -21.38
CA LEU A 197 11.51 -7.73 -22.59
C LEU A 197 10.79 -6.40 -22.84
N ASP A 198 11.17 -5.32 -22.14
CA ASP A 198 10.61 -3.99 -22.35
C ASP A 198 10.91 -3.49 -23.78
N GLN A 199 9.84 -3.31 -24.56
CA GLN A 199 9.92 -2.86 -25.96
C GLN A 199 9.92 -1.34 -26.11
N THR A 200 9.64 -0.60 -25.02
CA THR A 200 9.61 0.87 -25.03
C THR A 200 10.93 1.44 -24.56
N VAL A 201 11.41 0.99 -23.40
CA VAL A 201 12.69 1.41 -22.83
C VAL A 201 13.53 0.16 -22.62
N GLY A 202 14.51 -0.08 -23.49
CA GLY A 202 15.32 -1.29 -23.42
C GLY A 202 16.10 -1.43 -22.11
N ILE A 203 16.31 -2.69 -21.68
CA ILE A 203 16.95 -3.07 -20.41
C ILE A 203 18.35 -2.47 -20.18
N ASN A 204 19.06 -2.12 -21.25
CA ASN A 204 20.37 -1.46 -21.17
C ASN A 204 20.31 -0.13 -20.41
N ASN A 205 19.15 0.54 -20.39
CA ASN A 205 18.95 1.73 -19.57
C ASN A 205 19.13 1.44 -18.08
N ALA A 206 18.55 0.35 -17.57
CA ALA A 206 18.76 -0.06 -16.18
C ALA A 206 20.23 -0.38 -15.89
N ALA A 207 20.93 -1.02 -16.82
CA ALA A 207 22.37 -1.30 -16.69
C ALA A 207 23.19 -0.01 -16.61
N ASN A 208 22.88 0.99 -17.43
CA ASN A 208 23.55 2.28 -17.41
C ASN A 208 23.25 3.07 -16.13
N ILE A 209 21.98 3.12 -15.69
CA ILE A 209 21.58 3.74 -14.42
C ILE A 209 22.34 3.07 -13.26
N PHE A 210 22.33 1.74 -13.22
CA PHE A 210 23.02 0.97 -12.19
C PHE A 210 24.54 1.20 -12.24
N GLY A 211 25.14 1.29 -13.43
CA GLY A 211 26.56 1.54 -13.64
C GLY A 211 26.99 2.91 -13.13
N ALA A 212 26.23 3.96 -13.44
CA ALA A 212 26.53 5.34 -13.07
C ALA A 212 26.28 5.65 -11.58
N ALA A 213 25.26 5.04 -10.97
CA ALA A 213 24.94 5.25 -9.56
C ALA A 213 26.01 4.69 -8.60
N LYS A 214 26.16 5.30 -7.42
CA LYS A 214 26.96 4.73 -6.31
C LYS A 214 26.09 3.86 -5.39
N HIS A 215 26.72 3.09 -4.51
CA HIS A 215 26.00 2.33 -3.48
C HIS A 215 25.42 3.26 -2.39
N PRO A 216 24.31 2.87 -1.74
CA PRO A 216 23.56 1.61 -1.92
C PRO A 216 22.63 1.65 -3.14
N LYS A 217 22.78 0.65 -4.02
CA LYS A 217 21.99 0.49 -5.24
C LYS A 217 21.56 -0.97 -5.42
N SER A 218 20.38 -1.19 -5.98
CA SER A 218 19.78 -2.50 -6.19
C SER A 218 19.07 -2.54 -7.54
N PHE A 219 19.07 -3.71 -8.16
CA PHE A 219 18.37 -3.96 -9.42
C PHE A 219 17.48 -5.19 -9.30
N ILE A 220 16.26 -5.09 -9.79
CA ILE A 220 15.27 -6.17 -9.82
C ILE A 220 14.72 -6.30 -11.24
N SER A 221 14.89 -7.49 -11.81
CA SER A 221 14.26 -7.85 -13.08
C SER A 221 12.76 -8.05 -12.91
N LEU A 222 11.96 -7.54 -13.85
CA LEU A 222 10.51 -7.75 -13.91
C LEU A 222 10.10 -8.90 -14.85
N ASP A 223 11.07 -9.68 -15.34
CA ASP A 223 10.87 -10.84 -16.20
C ASP A 223 9.94 -10.54 -17.40
N GLY A 224 8.78 -11.18 -17.49
CA GLY A 224 7.82 -11.01 -18.59
C GLY A 224 6.85 -9.83 -18.46
N ALA A 225 7.08 -8.89 -17.52
CA ALA A 225 6.25 -7.70 -17.42
C ALA A 225 6.42 -6.78 -18.65
N ASP A 226 5.35 -6.10 -19.06
CA ASP A 226 5.43 -5.05 -20.08
C ASP A 226 5.83 -3.70 -19.47
N HIS A 227 6.14 -2.73 -20.33
CA HIS A 227 6.57 -1.39 -19.91
C HIS A 227 5.57 -0.71 -18.95
N LEU A 228 4.27 -0.97 -19.14
CA LEU A 228 3.18 -0.31 -18.41
C LEU A 228 2.68 -1.12 -17.20
N LEU A 229 3.35 -2.21 -16.82
CA LEU A 229 2.92 -3.14 -15.76
C LEU A 229 1.42 -3.47 -15.85
N SER A 230 0.95 -3.86 -17.04
CA SER A 230 -0.47 -4.07 -17.32
C SER A 230 -1.10 -5.18 -16.47
N ARG A 231 -0.31 -6.18 -16.05
CA ARG A 231 -0.75 -7.27 -15.17
C ARG A 231 -0.74 -6.84 -13.71
N ARG A 232 -1.82 -7.15 -13.00
CA ARG A 232 -1.95 -6.81 -11.56
C ARG A 232 -0.86 -7.45 -10.70
N ALA A 233 -0.45 -8.68 -11.04
CA ALA A 233 0.58 -9.40 -10.29
C ALA A 233 1.92 -8.67 -10.32
N ASP A 234 2.32 -8.09 -11.45
CA ASP A 234 3.59 -7.36 -11.58
C ASP A 234 3.59 -6.08 -10.72
N ALA A 235 2.47 -5.35 -10.70
CA ALA A 235 2.33 -4.16 -9.87
C ALA A 235 2.37 -4.47 -8.37
N ILE A 236 1.73 -5.57 -7.93
CA ILE A 236 1.80 -6.03 -6.54
C ILE A 236 3.23 -6.44 -6.19
N TYR A 237 3.88 -7.22 -7.06
CA TYR A 237 5.27 -7.63 -6.87
C TYR A 237 6.21 -6.42 -6.70
N VAL A 238 6.09 -5.42 -7.57
CA VAL A 238 6.85 -4.17 -7.46
C VAL A 238 6.61 -3.50 -6.11
N ALA A 239 5.36 -3.33 -5.68
CA ALA A 239 5.03 -2.68 -4.42
C ALA A 239 5.55 -3.45 -3.19
N ASP A 240 5.42 -4.78 -3.17
CA ASP A 240 5.92 -5.64 -2.10
C ASP A 240 7.45 -5.54 -1.96
N ILE A 241 8.16 -5.53 -3.09
CA ILE A 241 9.61 -5.36 -3.10
C ILE A 241 9.99 -3.94 -2.65
N ILE A 242 9.31 -2.89 -3.14
CA ILE A 242 9.55 -1.51 -2.71
C ILE A 242 9.39 -1.39 -1.19
N GLY A 243 8.24 -1.81 -0.65
CA GLY A 243 7.98 -1.63 0.77
C GLY A 243 8.92 -2.43 1.66
N ASN A 244 9.33 -3.63 1.26
CA ASN A 244 10.31 -4.41 2.03
C ASN A 244 11.74 -3.88 1.88
N TRP A 245 12.16 -3.47 0.69
CA TRP A 245 13.48 -2.86 0.48
C TRP A 245 13.58 -1.51 1.21
N ALA A 246 12.53 -0.69 1.17
CA ALA A 246 12.48 0.62 1.81
C ALA A 246 12.59 0.54 3.34
N LYS A 247 12.18 -0.57 3.98
CA LYS A 247 12.42 -0.79 5.41
C LYS A 247 13.90 -0.62 5.78
N ARG A 248 14.84 -0.94 4.90
CA ARG A 248 16.27 -0.78 5.22
C ARG A 248 16.69 0.68 5.37
N TYR A 249 15.98 1.62 4.72
CA TYR A 249 16.40 3.01 4.58
C TYR A 249 15.43 4.02 5.18
N VAL A 250 14.17 3.62 5.39
CA VAL A 250 13.11 4.47 5.94
C VAL A 250 12.81 3.98 7.36
N PRO A 251 13.30 4.65 8.42
CA PRO A 251 13.14 4.21 9.81
C PRO A 251 11.68 3.99 10.21
N ALA A 252 10.77 4.82 9.71
CA ALA A 252 9.34 4.70 10.00
C ALA A 252 8.71 3.39 9.47
N LEU A 253 9.33 2.74 8.48
CA LEU A 253 8.91 1.42 8.00
C LEU A 253 9.52 0.26 8.80
N GLN A 254 10.61 0.51 9.55
CA GLN A 254 11.25 -0.49 10.42
C GLN A 254 10.45 -0.79 11.68
N GLU A 255 9.51 0.09 12.07
CA GLU A 255 8.67 -0.13 13.24
C GLU A 255 7.91 -1.46 13.11
N GLU A 256 8.40 -2.46 13.86
CA GLU A 256 7.76 -3.75 14.06
C GLU A 256 6.36 -3.56 14.66
N THR A 257 5.54 -4.61 14.53
CA THR A 257 4.31 -4.78 15.28
C THR A 257 4.49 -4.24 16.70
N PRO A 258 3.67 -3.28 17.15
CA PRO A 258 3.94 -2.56 18.38
C PRO A 258 3.96 -3.55 19.54
N LYS A 259 5.16 -3.77 20.09
CA LYS A 259 5.35 -4.48 21.35
C LYS A 259 4.86 -3.54 22.46
N THR A 260 4.11 -4.08 23.40
CA THR A 260 3.78 -3.37 24.65
C THR A 260 5.08 -3.08 25.41
N ALA A 261 5.13 -1.97 26.13
CA ALA A 261 6.26 -1.66 27.02
C ALA A 261 6.26 -2.62 28.22
N LEU A 262 5.08 -3.01 28.70
CA LEU A 262 4.84 -4.07 29.67
C LEU A 262 4.75 -5.42 28.96
N LYS A 263 5.66 -6.35 29.28
CA LYS A 263 5.57 -7.73 28.77
C LYS A 263 4.62 -8.54 29.63
N ALA A 264 3.89 -9.45 29.00
CA ALA A 264 3.26 -10.57 29.69
C ALA A 264 4.32 -11.29 30.55
N ASP A 265 4.04 -11.45 31.84
CA ASP A 265 4.89 -12.16 32.79
C ASP A 265 4.20 -13.47 33.24
N GLU A 266 4.82 -14.21 34.16
CA GLU A 266 4.25 -15.47 34.67
C GLU A 266 2.85 -15.31 35.30
N ASN A 267 2.46 -14.09 35.68
CA ASN A 267 1.18 -13.77 36.31
C ASN A 267 0.19 -13.03 35.39
N SER A 268 0.58 -12.68 34.17
CA SER A 268 -0.24 -11.90 33.23
C SER A 268 -0.17 -12.49 31.82
N THR A 269 -1.24 -13.17 31.41
CA THR A 269 -1.30 -13.81 30.08
C THR A 269 -1.60 -12.84 28.94
N VAL A 270 -2.22 -11.70 29.25
CA VAL A 270 -2.58 -10.64 28.29
C VAL A 270 -2.27 -9.29 28.92
N VAL A 271 -1.52 -8.46 28.20
CA VAL A 271 -1.22 -7.08 28.57
C VAL A 271 -1.78 -6.16 27.50
N VAL A 272 -2.48 -5.10 27.91
CA VAL A 272 -3.08 -4.11 27.01
C VAL A 272 -2.60 -2.72 27.39
N GLU A 273 -2.07 -2.00 26.42
CA GLU A 273 -1.61 -0.61 26.58
C GLU A 273 -2.24 0.29 25.54
N ALA A 274 -2.41 1.56 25.90
CA ALA A 274 -2.86 2.57 24.96
C ALA A 274 -1.89 2.68 23.77
N GLY A 275 -2.48 2.67 22.58
CA GLY A 275 -1.80 2.89 21.31
C GLY A 275 -1.65 4.37 20.98
N THR A 276 -1.45 4.67 19.70
CA THR A 276 -1.14 6.01 19.20
C THR A 276 -2.36 6.86 18.89
N SER A 277 -3.57 6.32 19.02
CA SER A 277 -4.83 7.03 18.75
C SER A 277 -5.79 6.91 19.93
N LYS A 278 -6.91 7.64 19.86
CA LYS A 278 -7.92 7.73 20.94
C LYS A 278 -8.36 6.36 21.47
N PHE A 279 -8.56 5.39 20.59
CA PHE A 279 -9.06 4.05 20.95
C PHE A 279 -8.11 2.91 20.56
N ALA A 280 -7.04 3.18 19.82
CA ALA A 280 -6.07 2.15 19.47
C ALA A 280 -5.41 1.57 20.73
N GLN A 281 -5.29 0.25 20.77
CA GLN A 281 -4.63 -0.52 21.83
C GLN A 281 -3.53 -1.39 21.23
N LYS A 282 -2.43 -1.53 21.99
CA LYS A 282 -1.38 -2.52 21.79
C LYS A 282 -1.66 -3.68 22.74
N ILE A 283 -1.77 -4.89 22.22
CA ILE A 283 -2.06 -6.08 23.03
C ILE A 283 -0.88 -7.03 22.88
N ASP A 284 -0.35 -7.52 23.99
CA ASP A 284 0.56 -8.67 24.00
C ASP A 284 -0.16 -9.82 24.69
N SER A 285 -0.43 -10.90 23.94
CA SER A 285 -1.02 -12.11 24.49
C SER A 285 0.04 -13.21 24.50
N THR A 286 0.70 -13.39 25.63
CA THR A 286 1.72 -14.45 25.80
C THR A 286 2.87 -14.32 24.76
N GLY A 287 3.31 -13.10 24.48
CA GLY A 287 4.34 -12.80 23.49
C GLY A 287 3.84 -12.71 22.05
N HIS A 288 2.52 -12.83 21.82
CA HIS A 288 1.91 -12.61 20.51
C HIS A 288 1.30 -11.21 20.43
N PRO A 289 1.95 -10.29 19.68
CA PRO A 289 1.45 -8.92 19.56
C PRO A 289 0.19 -8.86 18.69
N MET A 290 -0.81 -8.15 19.16
CA MET A 290 -2.10 -7.89 18.53
C MET A 290 -2.47 -6.42 18.68
N ARG A 291 -3.52 -6.00 17.96
CA ARG A 291 -4.09 -4.65 18.04
C ARG A 291 -5.58 -4.74 18.34
N ALA A 292 -6.10 -3.72 18.99
CA ALA A 292 -7.53 -3.42 18.99
C ALA A 292 -7.73 -1.94 18.68
N ASP A 293 -8.85 -1.57 18.09
CA ASP A 293 -9.25 -0.18 17.87
C ASP A 293 -10.77 -0.13 17.67
N GLU A 294 -11.31 1.07 17.52
CA GLU A 294 -12.68 1.28 17.10
C GLU A 294 -12.76 1.76 15.63
N PRO A 295 -13.87 1.56 14.91
CA PRO A 295 -14.07 2.09 13.58
C PRO A 295 -14.12 3.62 13.55
N PHE A 296 -13.88 4.21 12.38
CA PHE A 296 -13.90 5.66 12.20
C PHE A 296 -15.23 6.33 12.62
N HIS A 297 -16.37 5.70 12.36
CA HIS A 297 -17.70 6.29 12.59
C HIS A 297 -18.06 6.45 14.08
N VAL A 298 -17.35 5.76 14.97
CA VAL A 298 -17.47 5.92 16.45
C VAL A 298 -16.26 6.65 17.04
N GLY A 299 -15.39 7.21 16.20
CA GLY A 299 -14.24 8.03 16.60
C GLY A 299 -12.94 7.28 16.83
N GLY A 300 -12.85 6.02 16.40
CA GLY A 300 -11.59 5.27 16.38
C GLY A 300 -10.78 5.47 15.10
N SER A 301 -9.64 4.79 14.99
CA SER A 301 -8.75 4.91 13.82
C SER A 301 -8.75 3.67 12.93
N ASN A 302 -9.60 2.67 13.25
CA ASN A 302 -9.73 1.42 12.52
C ASN A 302 -8.40 0.69 12.29
N THR A 303 -7.45 0.83 13.22
CA THR A 303 -6.10 0.26 13.15
C THR A 303 -6.01 -1.20 13.62
N GLY A 304 -7.13 -1.74 14.10
CA GLY A 304 -7.29 -3.11 14.57
C GLY A 304 -8.77 -3.48 14.72
N PRO A 305 -9.07 -4.76 15.02
CA PRO A 305 -10.43 -5.22 15.33
C PRO A 305 -11.00 -4.52 16.57
N THR A 306 -12.32 -4.47 16.67
CA THR A 306 -12.99 -4.00 17.90
C THR A 306 -12.78 -4.97 19.06
N PRO A 307 -12.97 -4.53 20.32
CA PRO A 307 -12.95 -5.45 21.46
C PRO A 307 -13.96 -6.61 21.32
N TYR A 308 -15.13 -6.36 20.72
CA TYR A 308 -16.12 -7.42 20.46
C TYR A 308 -15.67 -8.36 19.33
N ASP A 309 -15.02 -7.84 18.28
CA ASP A 309 -14.43 -8.68 17.23
C ASP A 309 -13.36 -9.62 17.80
N LEU A 310 -12.53 -9.16 18.74
CA LEU A 310 -11.55 -10.00 19.44
C LEU A 310 -12.23 -11.06 20.31
N LEU A 311 -13.29 -10.70 21.03
CA LEU A 311 -14.07 -11.64 21.84
C LEU A 311 -14.65 -12.77 20.98
N VAL A 312 -15.34 -12.43 19.88
CA VAL A 312 -15.91 -13.45 19.00
C VAL A 312 -14.84 -14.19 18.20
N SER A 313 -13.69 -13.58 17.90
CA SER A 313 -12.55 -14.28 17.31
C SER A 313 -12.05 -15.41 18.21
N GLY A 314 -11.98 -15.18 19.53
CA GLY A 314 -11.65 -16.23 20.52
C GLY A 314 -12.66 -17.37 20.53
N LEU A 315 -13.96 -17.06 20.47
CA LEU A 315 -15.03 -18.06 20.35
C LEU A 315 -14.92 -18.87 19.05
N GLY A 316 -14.70 -18.21 17.92
CA GLY A 316 -14.55 -18.84 16.61
C GLY A 316 -13.35 -19.76 16.52
N ALA A 317 -12.21 -19.31 17.04
CA ALA A 317 -10.99 -20.12 17.12
C ALA A 317 -11.21 -21.38 17.96
N CYS A 318 -11.76 -21.23 19.17
CA CYS A 318 -12.03 -22.35 20.08
C CYS A 318 -13.03 -23.36 19.47
N THR A 319 -14.06 -22.85 18.78
CA THR A 319 -15.05 -23.67 18.06
C THR A 319 -14.39 -24.49 16.95
N SER A 320 -13.63 -23.83 16.07
CA SER A 320 -12.93 -24.49 14.95
C SER A 320 -11.96 -25.57 15.44
N MET A 321 -11.17 -25.28 16.48
CA MET A 321 -10.26 -26.24 17.10
C MET A 321 -11.01 -27.46 17.65
N THR A 322 -12.12 -27.25 18.35
CA THR A 322 -12.91 -28.33 18.97
C THR A 322 -13.53 -29.25 17.91
N VAL A 323 -14.09 -28.67 16.85
CA VAL A 323 -14.67 -29.42 15.73
C VAL A 323 -13.61 -30.26 15.02
N ARG A 324 -12.45 -29.67 14.69
CA ARG A 324 -11.33 -30.39 14.05
C ARG A 324 -10.81 -31.53 14.93
N MET A 325 -10.54 -31.24 16.21
CA MET A 325 -10.08 -32.24 17.19
C MET A 325 -11.03 -33.44 17.26
N TYR A 326 -12.34 -33.21 17.26
CA TYR A 326 -13.32 -34.29 17.31
C TYR A 326 -13.36 -35.11 16.02
N ALA A 327 -13.33 -34.45 14.86
CA ALA A 327 -13.26 -35.12 13.56
C ALA A 327 -12.01 -36.00 13.44
N ASP A 328 -10.84 -35.48 13.84
CA ASP A 328 -9.57 -36.21 13.85
C ASP A 328 -9.64 -37.45 14.74
N ARG A 329 -10.18 -37.31 15.97
CA ARG A 329 -10.36 -38.43 16.90
C ARG A 329 -11.27 -39.52 16.32
N LYS A 330 -12.28 -39.13 15.55
CA LYS A 330 -13.21 -40.04 14.87
C LYS A 330 -12.71 -40.51 13.50
N LYS A 331 -11.57 -40.00 13.04
CA LYS A 331 -11.00 -40.23 11.70
C LYS A 331 -11.98 -39.88 10.58
N TRP A 332 -12.73 -38.81 10.75
CA TRP A 332 -13.67 -38.32 9.73
C TRP A 332 -12.93 -37.41 8.73
N PRO A 333 -13.25 -37.49 7.43
CA PRO A 333 -12.53 -36.76 6.37
C PRO A 333 -12.98 -35.29 6.29
N LEU A 334 -12.76 -34.53 7.36
CA LEU A 334 -13.00 -33.10 7.43
C LEU A 334 -11.78 -32.35 6.88
N GLU A 335 -11.95 -31.60 5.79
CA GLU A 335 -10.88 -30.86 5.12
C GLU A 335 -10.78 -29.42 5.63
N GLN A 336 -11.93 -28.77 5.84
CA GLN A 336 -11.98 -27.36 6.24
C GLN A 336 -13.15 -27.08 7.18
N VAL A 337 -12.88 -26.24 8.18
CA VAL A 337 -13.89 -25.59 9.04
C VAL A 337 -13.74 -24.09 8.87
N ALA A 338 -14.85 -23.41 8.56
CA ALA A 338 -14.94 -21.96 8.63
C ALA A 338 -16.08 -21.58 9.59
N VAL A 339 -15.82 -20.63 10.49
CA VAL A 339 -16.78 -20.13 11.46
C VAL A 339 -16.96 -18.64 11.20
N ARG A 340 -18.19 -18.18 10.95
CA ARG A 340 -18.53 -16.76 10.82
C ARG A 340 -19.29 -16.34 12.07
N LEU A 341 -18.86 -15.23 12.65
CA LEU A 341 -19.43 -14.71 13.88
C LEU A 341 -19.74 -13.24 13.69
N SER A 342 -20.85 -12.80 14.26
CA SER A 342 -21.18 -11.39 14.41
C SER A 342 -21.71 -11.14 15.81
N HIS A 343 -21.47 -9.94 16.33
CA HIS A 343 -22.02 -9.46 17.59
C HIS A 343 -22.94 -8.28 17.33
N LYS A 344 -24.07 -8.23 18.04
CA LYS A 344 -25.03 -7.13 18.01
C LYS A 344 -25.71 -6.98 19.36
N LYS A 345 -26.17 -5.76 19.67
CA LYS A 345 -27.03 -5.49 20.82
C LYS A 345 -28.48 -5.41 20.35
N ILE A 346 -29.33 -6.30 20.87
CA ILE A 346 -30.77 -6.34 20.57
C ILE A 346 -31.58 -5.95 21.81
N HIS A 347 -32.85 -5.60 21.63
CA HIS A 347 -33.76 -5.43 22.76
C HIS A 347 -34.23 -6.79 23.28
N ALA A 348 -34.44 -6.91 24.59
CA ALA A 348 -34.88 -8.16 25.21
C ALA A 348 -36.22 -8.68 24.65
N GLU A 349 -37.10 -7.76 24.25
CA GLU A 349 -38.38 -8.03 23.60
C GLU A 349 -38.22 -8.72 22.23
N ASP A 350 -37.08 -8.53 21.56
CA ASP A 350 -36.76 -9.12 20.26
C ASP A 350 -36.03 -10.46 20.39
N CYS A 351 -35.71 -10.91 21.62
CA CYS A 351 -35.06 -12.19 21.86
C CYS A 351 -36.09 -13.27 22.22
N ALA A 352 -36.31 -14.22 21.31
CA ALA A 352 -37.28 -15.31 21.48
C ALA A 352 -36.96 -16.26 22.66
N GLU A 353 -35.71 -16.31 23.12
CA GLU A 353 -35.23 -17.25 24.14
C GLU A 353 -34.84 -16.57 25.47
N CYS A 354 -35.05 -15.26 25.60
CA CYS A 354 -34.61 -14.47 26.75
C CYS A 354 -35.76 -14.14 27.72
N GLU A 355 -36.42 -15.15 28.27
CA GLU A 355 -37.50 -14.94 29.24
C GLU A 355 -36.99 -14.22 30.52
N GLY A 356 -37.58 -13.07 30.84
CA GLY A 356 -37.29 -12.32 32.07
C GLY A 356 -36.12 -11.32 32.01
N ALA A 357 -35.48 -11.16 30.85
CA ALA A 357 -34.46 -10.13 30.64
C ALA A 357 -35.11 -8.75 30.37
N THR A 358 -34.59 -7.69 30.98
CA THR A 358 -35.02 -6.30 30.73
C THR A 358 -33.88 -5.48 30.16
N GLY A 359 -34.12 -4.72 29.09
CA GLY A 359 -33.12 -3.83 28.48
C GLY A 359 -32.51 -4.39 27.19
N LYS A 360 -31.22 -4.09 26.94
CA LYS A 360 -30.49 -4.58 25.76
C LYS A 360 -29.70 -5.83 26.11
N ILE A 361 -29.74 -6.82 25.21
CA ILE A 361 -29.06 -8.11 25.33
C ILE A 361 -27.97 -8.18 24.25
N ASP A 362 -26.82 -8.73 24.63
CA ASP A 362 -25.75 -9.08 23.70
C ASP A 362 -26.10 -10.39 22.99
N GLN A 363 -26.21 -10.34 21.65
CA GLN A 363 -26.44 -11.51 20.80
C GLN A 363 -25.20 -11.76 19.94
N ILE A 364 -24.76 -13.01 19.91
CA ILE A 364 -23.71 -13.49 19.01
C ILE A 364 -24.32 -14.50 18.05
N ASP A 365 -24.30 -14.21 16.76
CA ASP A 365 -24.72 -15.15 15.72
C ASP A 365 -23.51 -15.94 15.22
N LYS A 366 -23.64 -17.28 15.16
CA LYS A 366 -22.57 -18.20 14.76
C LYS A 366 -23.02 -19.07 13.59
N GLU A 367 -22.34 -18.95 12.45
CA GLU A 367 -22.54 -19.79 11.26
C GLU A 367 -21.30 -20.66 11.03
N ILE A 368 -21.50 -21.95 10.73
CA ILE A 368 -20.42 -22.92 10.57
C ILE A 368 -20.52 -23.61 9.21
N GLU A 369 -19.44 -23.54 8.45
CA GLU A 369 -19.28 -24.22 7.16
C GLU A 369 -18.26 -25.36 7.32
N LEU A 370 -18.66 -26.59 6.97
CA LEU A 370 -17.84 -27.80 7.03
C LEU A 370 -17.64 -28.36 5.62
N LYS A 371 -16.38 -28.48 5.18
CA LYS A 371 -16.01 -29.11 3.89
C LYS A 371 -15.26 -30.41 4.11
N GLY A 372 -15.58 -31.41 3.29
CA GLY A 372 -15.05 -32.76 3.35
C GLY A 372 -16.11 -33.80 3.00
N ASP A 373 -15.69 -35.04 2.77
CA ASP A 373 -16.56 -36.18 2.44
C ASP A 373 -17.32 -36.69 3.68
N LEU A 374 -18.17 -35.83 4.23
CA LEU A 374 -18.91 -36.04 5.47
C LEU A 374 -20.36 -36.37 5.18
N THR A 375 -20.84 -37.45 5.79
CA THR A 375 -22.26 -37.81 5.88
C THR A 375 -23.05 -36.74 6.64
N THR A 376 -24.37 -36.70 6.42
CA THR A 376 -25.27 -35.78 7.12
C THR A 376 -25.20 -35.97 8.64
N GLU A 377 -25.12 -37.21 9.10
CA GLU A 377 -25.02 -37.55 10.52
C GLU A 377 -23.71 -37.02 11.13
N GLN A 378 -22.59 -37.12 10.39
CA GLN A 378 -21.32 -36.54 10.82
C GLN A 378 -21.39 -35.03 10.91
N LYS A 379 -22.01 -34.35 9.92
CA LYS A 379 -22.19 -32.89 9.94
C LYS A 379 -23.04 -32.43 11.11
N THR A 380 -24.18 -33.07 11.34
CA THR A 380 -25.05 -32.77 12.50
C THR A 380 -24.29 -32.98 13.81
N ARG A 381 -23.53 -34.08 13.92
CA ARG A 381 -22.74 -34.32 15.14
C ARG A 381 -21.63 -33.29 15.34
N LEU A 382 -20.95 -32.87 14.27
CA LEU A 382 -19.93 -31.82 14.37
C LEU A 382 -20.52 -30.47 14.77
N LEU A 383 -21.74 -30.16 14.32
CA LEU A 383 -22.48 -28.97 14.76
C LEU A 383 -22.77 -29.00 16.26
N GLU A 384 -23.26 -30.12 16.79
CA GLU A 384 -23.48 -30.29 18.25
C GLU A 384 -22.18 -30.15 19.07
N ILE A 385 -21.04 -30.56 18.50
CA ILE A 385 -19.73 -30.43 19.14
C ILE A 385 -19.23 -28.99 19.11
N ALA A 386 -19.63 -28.20 18.12
CA ALA A 386 -19.26 -26.79 18.01
C ALA A 386 -19.79 -25.92 19.16
N ASP A 387 -20.86 -26.35 19.83
CA ASP A 387 -21.43 -25.70 21.02
C ASP A 387 -20.84 -26.23 22.33
N ARG A 388 -19.77 -27.04 22.26
CA ARG A 388 -19.11 -27.60 23.45
C ARG A 388 -17.70 -27.09 23.64
N CYS A 389 -17.26 -26.11 22.84
CA CYS A 389 -15.93 -25.55 22.99
C CYS A 389 -15.79 -24.80 24.33
N PRO A 390 -14.63 -24.85 25.00
CA PRO A 390 -14.43 -24.22 26.31
C PRO A 390 -14.84 -22.74 26.37
N VAL A 391 -14.53 -21.94 25.34
CA VAL A 391 -14.91 -20.51 25.31
C VAL A 391 -16.43 -20.33 25.25
N HIS A 392 -17.15 -21.18 24.51
CA HIS A 392 -18.61 -21.16 24.50
C HIS A 392 -19.18 -21.47 25.89
N GLN A 393 -18.65 -22.49 26.57
CA GLN A 393 -19.06 -22.80 27.94
C GLN A 393 -18.82 -21.64 28.91
N THR A 394 -17.68 -20.96 28.78
CA THR A 394 -17.37 -19.76 29.59
C THR A 394 -18.40 -18.64 29.36
N LEU A 395 -18.79 -18.37 28.10
CA LEU A 395 -19.78 -17.34 27.77
C LEU A 395 -21.19 -17.64 28.31
N HIS A 396 -21.53 -18.92 28.52
CA HIS A 396 -22.78 -19.34 29.14
C HIS A 396 -22.70 -19.51 30.67
N SER A 397 -21.52 -19.30 31.27
CA SER A 397 -21.28 -19.47 32.70
C SER A 397 -21.21 -18.12 33.44
N HIS A 398 -21.30 -18.16 34.77
CA HIS A 398 -21.01 -16.99 35.58
C HIS A 398 -19.49 -16.79 35.69
N VAL A 399 -18.97 -15.70 35.09
CA VAL A 399 -17.55 -15.35 35.12
C VAL A 399 -17.31 -14.26 36.17
N GLN A 400 -16.46 -14.54 37.15
CA GLN A 400 -16.04 -13.54 38.14
C GLN A 400 -14.84 -12.75 37.63
N ILE A 401 -14.96 -11.42 37.57
CA ILE A 401 -13.88 -10.50 37.18
C ILE A 401 -13.49 -9.68 38.42
N ASN A 402 -12.25 -9.83 38.87
CA ASN A 402 -11.71 -9.12 40.02
C ASN A 402 -10.81 -7.97 39.57
N THR A 403 -11.13 -6.74 39.94
CA THR A 403 -10.38 -5.52 39.55
C THR A 403 -9.59 -4.99 40.74
N ARG A 404 -8.31 -4.66 40.53
CA ARG A 404 -7.45 -3.99 41.52
C ARG A 404 -6.61 -2.91 40.84
N LEU A 405 -6.30 -1.85 41.58
CA LEU A 405 -5.33 -0.83 41.18
C LEU A 405 -3.96 -1.24 41.76
N THR A 406 -2.91 -1.18 40.94
CA THR A 406 -1.52 -1.49 41.31
C THR A 406 -0.69 -0.24 41.44
#